data_AF-A0A290ZSF2-F1
#
_entry.id   AF-A0A290ZSF2-F1
#
_cell.length_a   1.000
_cell.length_b   1.000
_cell.length_c   1.000
_cell.angle_alpha   90.00
_cell.angle_beta   90.00
_cell.angle_gamma   90.00
#
_symmetry.space_group_name_H-M   'P 1'
#
loop_
_entity.id
_entity.type
_entity.pdbx_description
1 polymer ?
#
loop_
_entity_poly.entity_id
_entity_poly.type
_entity_poly.pdbx_seq_one_letter_code
_entity_poly.pdbx_strand_id
1 'polypeptide(L)'
;MIRFQPCEKPAEFLERVERPGANWLAEHPSGRPKDLWSPFKPALADAFGSLCAYSVMYEPVGTVDHFVSCDEDRSKAYEWSNFRFASGWINSSKNSLSSSEIFDPFQVVDGWFEILLPSLQLVATDAVPEVLRDRANFVLKRLHLRDDERVIRQRREWYRMYQEGELTLDGLSKKAPLIAAAVAKQLENAG
;
A
#
# COMPACT_ATOMS: atom_id res chain seq x y z
N MET A 1 0.91 -2.31 7.79
CA MET A 1 0.56 -2.93 6.49
C MET A 1 -0.27 -4.18 6.76
N ILE A 2 -1.08 -4.60 5.78
CA ILE A 2 -1.85 -5.86 5.79
C ILE A 2 -1.55 -6.63 4.49
N ARG A 3 -1.95 -7.89 4.41
CA ARG A 3 -1.88 -8.66 3.17
C ARG A 3 -2.97 -8.22 2.19
N PHE A 4 -2.58 -7.73 1.03
CA PHE A 4 -3.49 -7.61 -0.11
C PHE A 4 -3.46 -8.89 -0.94
N GLN A 5 -4.61 -9.32 -1.45
CA GLN A 5 -4.68 -10.45 -2.36
C GLN A 5 -4.37 -9.97 -3.79
N PRO A 6 -3.50 -10.67 -4.54
CA PRO A 6 -3.36 -10.43 -5.97
C PRO A 6 -4.72 -10.55 -6.66
N CYS A 7 -5.06 -9.56 -7.48
CA CYS A 7 -6.28 -9.56 -8.27
C CYS A 7 -5.94 -9.87 -9.73
N GLU A 8 -6.88 -10.47 -10.46
CA GLU A 8 -6.76 -10.67 -11.90
C GLU A 8 -6.62 -9.32 -12.62
N LYS A 9 -5.81 -9.31 -13.68
CA LYS A 9 -5.70 -8.12 -14.52
C LYS A 9 -7.00 -7.90 -15.30
N PRO A 10 -7.39 -6.65 -15.56
CA PRO A 10 -8.53 -6.36 -16.44
C PRO A 10 -8.37 -7.01 -17.82
N ALA A 11 -9.48 -7.44 -18.43
CA ALA A 11 -9.46 -8.20 -19.70
C ALA A 11 -8.67 -7.49 -20.82
N GLU A 12 -8.77 -6.16 -20.91
CA GLU A 12 -8.08 -5.36 -21.93
C GLU A 12 -6.61 -5.06 -21.59
N PHE A 13 -6.12 -5.41 -20.40
CA PHE A 13 -4.77 -5.04 -19.95
C PHE A 13 -3.68 -5.65 -20.83
N LEU A 14 -3.87 -6.89 -21.29
CA LEU A 14 -2.95 -7.57 -22.20
C LEU A 14 -2.78 -6.77 -23.51
N GLU A 15 -3.89 -6.39 -24.15
CA GLU A 15 -3.87 -5.72 -25.45
C GLU A 15 -3.48 -4.24 -25.37
N ARG A 16 -3.80 -3.57 -24.26
CA ARG A 16 -3.59 -2.12 -24.11
C ARG A 16 -2.33 -1.73 -23.35
N VAL A 17 -1.72 -2.66 -22.59
CA VAL A 17 -0.56 -2.38 -21.73
C VAL A 17 0.58 -3.36 -21.99
N GLU A 18 0.38 -4.66 -21.79
CA GLU A 18 1.47 -5.64 -21.84
C GLU A 18 2.07 -5.78 -23.23
N ARG A 19 1.25 -6.06 -24.25
CA ARG A 19 1.71 -6.19 -25.65
C ARG A 19 2.35 -4.91 -26.18
N PRO A 20 1.67 -3.74 -26.15
CA PRO A 20 2.29 -2.49 -26.62
C PRO A 20 3.48 -2.07 -25.76
N GLY A 21 3.48 -2.37 -24.46
CA GLY A 21 4.59 -2.10 -23.56
C GLY A 21 5.83 -2.93 -23.88
N ALA A 22 5.65 -4.23 -24.16
CA ALA A 22 6.74 -5.12 -24.58
C ALA A 22 7.36 -4.66 -25.91
N ASN A 23 6.52 -4.29 -26.89
CA ASN A 23 7.00 -3.69 -28.15
C ASN A 23 7.78 -2.40 -27.89
N TRP A 24 7.25 -1.52 -27.02
CA TRP A 24 7.92 -0.28 -26.67
C TRP A 24 9.30 -0.52 -26.03
N LEU A 25 9.43 -1.50 -25.12
CA LEU A 25 10.71 -1.86 -24.49
C LEU A 25 11.73 -2.39 -25.51
N ALA A 26 11.29 -3.17 -26.50
CA ALA A 26 12.15 -3.67 -27.57
C ALA A 26 12.68 -2.54 -28.46
N GLU A 27 11.86 -1.54 -28.74
CA GLU A 27 12.24 -0.36 -29.53
C GLU A 27 13.07 0.66 -28.73
N HIS A 28 12.92 0.68 -27.40
CA HIS A 28 13.53 1.67 -26.50
C HIS A 28 14.35 0.97 -25.40
N PRO A 29 15.61 0.58 -25.68
CA PRO A 29 16.45 -0.16 -24.72
C PRO A 29 16.82 0.67 -23.47
N SER A 30 16.66 1.99 -23.52
CA SER A 30 16.90 2.91 -22.40
C SER A 30 15.79 3.97 -22.29
N GLY A 31 15.82 4.82 -21.25
CA GLY A 31 14.83 5.89 -21.02
C GLY A 31 13.52 5.43 -20.37
N ARG A 32 12.81 6.31 -19.66
CA ARG A 32 11.66 5.91 -18.83
C ARG A 32 10.55 5.20 -19.65
N PRO A 33 10.02 4.05 -19.20
CA PRO A 33 8.88 3.39 -19.83
C PRO A 33 7.70 4.32 -20.05
N LYS A 34 7.08 4.22 -21.23
CA LYS A 34 5.89 4.98 -21.59
C LYS A 34 4.73 4.61 -20.65
N ASP A 35 4.02 5.61 -20.16
CA ASP A 35 2.83 5.38 -19.34
C ASP A 35 1.68 4.84 -20.22
N LEU A 36 1.46 3.53 -20.14
CA LEU A 36 0.31 2.84 -20.73
C LEU A 36 -0.69 2.37 -19.66
N TRP A 37 -0.31 2.42 -18.37
CA TRP A 37 -1.05 1.85 -17.26
C TRP A 37 -2.01 2.83 -16.59
N SER A 38 -1.78 4.15 -16.67
CA SER A 38 -2.63 5.16 -16.03
C SER A 38 -4.14 5.02 -16.30
N PRO A 39 -4.60 4.64 -17.52
CA PRO A 39 -6.02 4.37 -17.77
C PRO A 39 -6.63 3.26 -16.91
N PHE A 40 -5.82 2.33 -16.38
CA PHE A 40 -6.25 1.21 -15.54
C PHE A 40 -6.18 1.51 -14.04
N LYS A 41 -5.82 2.74 -13.64
CA LYS A 41 -5.78 3.16 -12.24
C LYS A 41 -7.11 2.94 -11.49
N PRO A 42 -8.31 3.20 -12.06
CA PRO A 42 -9.56 2.89 -11.37
C PRO A 42 -9.69 1.40 -11.04
N ALA A 43 -9.40 0.52 -12.00
CA ALA A 43 -9.43 -0.93 -11.77
C ALA A 43 -8.40 -1.37 -10.71
N LEU A 44 -7.22 -0.72 -10.67
CA LEU A 44 -6.22 -0.97 -9.63
C LEU A 44 -6.71 -0.46 -8.26
N ALA A 45 -7.36 0.70 -8.19
CA ALA A 45 -7.96 1.19 -6.96
C ALA A 45 -9.03 0.21 -6.45
N ASP A 46 -9.90 -0.29 -7.32
CA ASP A 46 -10.92 -1.30 -6.97
C ASP A 46 -10.29 -2.59 -6.43
N ALA A 47 -9.21 -3.08 -7.06
CA ALA A 47 -8.46 -4.25 -6.62
C ALA A 47 -7.86 -4.09 -5.21
N PHE A 48 -7.59 -2.86 -4.78
CA PHE A 48 -7.09 -2.54 -3.44
C PHE A 48 -8.18 -2.02 -2.49
N GLY A 49 -9.46 -2.08 -2.88
CA GLY A 49 -10.57 -1.55 -2.07
C GLY A 49 -10.47 -0.04 -1.84
N SER A 50 -9.86 0.69 -2.77
CA SER A 50 -9.48 2.10 -2.66
C SER A 50 -8.58 2.41 -1.46
N LEU A 51 -7.82 1.43 -0.95
CA LEU A 51 -6.84 1.62 0.12
C LEU A 51 -5.44 1.78 -0.47
N CYS A 52 -4.67 2.74 0.03
CA CYS A 52 -3.24 2.77 -0.23
C CYS A 52 -2.59 1.49 0.31
N ALA A 53 -1.88 0.77 -0.56
CA ALA A 53 -1.27 -0.52 -0.28
C ALA A 53 -0.27 -0.51 0.90
N TYR A 54 0.32 0.65 1.19
CA TYR A 54 1.32 0.81 2.25
C TYR A 54 0.71 1.34 3.56
N SER A 55 -0.07 2.41 3.51
CA SER A 55 -0.66 3.00 4.73
C SER A 55 -1.91 2.26 5.20
N VAL A 56 -2.54 1.46 4.33
CA VAL A 56 -3.79 0.72 4.60
C VAL A 56 -4.89 1.68 5.05
N MET A 57 -5.01 2.79 4.33
CA MET A 57 -6.05 3.80 4.53
C MET A 57 -6.63 4.20 3.18
N TYR A 58 -7.89 4.62 3.20
CA TYR A 58 -8.61 5.11 2.04
C TYR A 58 -7.82 6.22 1.33
N GLU A 59 -7.63 6.04 0.03
CA GLU A 59 -6.85 6.91 -0.83
C GLU A 59 -7.70 7.28 -2.06
N PRO A 60 -8.33 8.46 -2.07
CA PRO A 60 -9.22 8.85 -3.15
C PRO A 60 -8.49 9.20 -4.45
N VAL A 61 -7.21 9.56 -4.38
CA VAL A 61 -6.44 10.11 -5.51
C VAL A 61 -5.08 9.43 -5.66
N GLY A 62 -5.05 8.12 -5.43
CA GLY A 62 -3.82 7.33 -5.49
C GLY A 62 -3.16 7.32 -6.87
N THR A 63 -2.03 6.64 -6.91
CA THR A 63 -1.14 6.47 -8.06
C THR A 63 -0.83 4.99 -8.26
N VAL A 64 -0.33 4.64 -9.44
CA VAL A 64 0.24 3.32 -9.71
C VAL A 64 1.69 3.34 -9.25
N ASP A 65 2.01 2.51 -8.26
CA ASP A 65 3.39 2.17 -7.90
C ASP A 65 3.81 0.87 -8.60
N HIS A 66 5.03 0.85 -9.14
CA HIS A 66 5.70 -0.36 -9.60
C HIS A 66 6.51 -0.94 -8.45
N PHE A 67 6.06 -2.04 -7.84
CA PHE A 67 6.71 -2.60 -6.65
C PHE A 67 8.21 -2.83 -6.90
N VAL A 68 8.54 -3.55 -7.98
CA VAL A 68 9.86 -3.52 -8.60
C VAL A 68 9.91 -2.32 -9.54
N SER A 69 10.74 -1.34 -9.21
CA SER A 69 10.80 -0.09 -9.97
C SER A 69 11.36 -0.33 -11.38
N CYS A 70 11.07 0.59 -12.30
CA CYS A 70 11.67 0.51 -13.63
C CYS A 70 13.17 0.79 -13.63
N ASP A 71 13.72 1.45 -12.61
CA ASP A 71 15.16 1.64 -12.46
C ASP A 71 15.85 0.34 -12.00
N GLU A 72 15.14 -0.51 -11.24
CA GLU A 72 15.62 -1.82 -10.80
C GLU A 72 15.45 -2.89 -11.90
N ASP A 73 14.26 -3.00 -12.47
CA ASP A 73 13.96 -3.95 -13.54
C ASP A 73 12.86 -3.41 -14.47
N ARG A 74 13.30 -2.86 -15.60
CA ARG A 74 12.42 -2.29 -16.63
C ARG A 74 11.48 -3.33 -17.26
N SER A 75 11.85 -4.61 -17.25
CA SER A 75 11.03 -5.64 -17.90
C SER A 75 9.66 -5.78 -17.21
N LYS A 76 9.57 -5.40 -15.93
CA LYS A 76 8.36 -5.45 -15.11
C LYS A 76 7.49 -4.20 -15.19
N ALA A 77 7.83 -3.23 -16.03
CA ALA A 77 7.12 -1.94 -16.12
C ALA A 77 5.66 -2.08 -16.57
N TYR A 78 5.31 -3.17 -17.27
CA TYR A 78 3.98 -3.40 -17.83
C TYR A 78 3.29 -4.62 -17.23
N GLU A 79 3.78 -5.15 -16.11
CA GLU A 79 3.21 -6.33 -15.43
C GLU A 79 2.18 -5.93 -14.38
N TRP A 80 0.93 -6.38 -14.53
CA TRP A 80 -0.13 -6.09 -13.56
C TRP A 80 0.20 -6.54 -12.14
N SER A 81 0.80 -7.72 -11.99
CA SER A 81 1.24 -8.26 -10.70
C SER A 81 2.31 -7.40 -10.00
N ASN A 82 2.97 -6.50 -10.74
CA ASN A 82 3.94 -5.55 -10.21
C ASN A 82 3.30 -4.23 -9.74
N PHE A 83 2.00 -4.00 -9.97
CA PHE A 83 1.34 -2.73 -9.65
C PHE A 83 0.74 -2.71 -8.24
N ARG A 84 0.92 -1.60 -7.52
CA ARG A 84 0.27 -1.32 -6.23
C ARG A 84 -0.49 0.00 -6.32
N PHE A 85 -1.68 0.07 -5.73
CA PHE A 85 -2.37 1.34 -5.57
C PHE A 85 -1.80 2.08 -4.35
N ALA A 86 -1.18 3.23 -4.55
CA ALA A 86 -0.45 3.90 -3.48
C ALA A 86 -0.69 5.41 -3.46
N SER A 87 -0.65 6.00 -2.26
CA SER A 87 -0.62 7.45 -2.11
C SER A 87 0.63 8.02 -2.79
N GLY A 88 0.47 9.07 -3.59
CA GLY A 88 1.56 9.58 -4.43
C GLY A 88 2.80 10.02 -3.63
N TRP A 89 2.60 10.55 -2.42
CA TRP A 89 3.71 10.98 -1.58
C TRP A 89 4.45 9.81 -0.92
N ILE A 90 3.74 8.74 -0.54
CA ILE A 90 4.36 7.49 -0.03
C ILE A 90 5.12 6.80 -1.17
N ASN A 91 4.52 6.74 -2.36
CA ASN A 91 5.16 6.24 -3.56
C ASN A 91 6.45 7.02 -3.87
N SER A 92 6.41 8.36 -3.77
CA SER A 92 7.60 9.19 -3.96
C SER A 92 8.70 8.91 -2.93
N SER A 93 8.33 8.57 -1.69
CA SER A 93 9.30 8.16 -0.65
C SER A 93 10.01 6.84 -1.00
N LYS A 94 9.45 5.99 -1.86
CA LYS A 94 10.07 4.74 -2.32
C LYS A 94 11.14 4.92 -3.41
N ASN A 95 11.19 6.06 -4.11
CA ASN A 95 12.00 6.27 -5.32
C ASN A 95 13.50 5.86 -5.27
N SER A 96 14.09 5.68 -4.10
CA SER A 96 15.51 5.27 -3.95
C SER A 96 15.69 3.87 -3.37
N LEU A 97 14.63 3.09 -3.25
CA LEU A 97 14.64 1.77 -2.61
C LEU A 97 14.49 0.69 -3.65
N SER A 98 15.26 -0.39 -3.48
CA SER A 98 15.00 -1.65 -4.17
C SER A 98 13.81 -2.37 -3.56
N SER A 99 13.13 -3.17 -4.37
CA SER A 99 12.07 -4.10 -3.97
C SER A 99 12.52 -5.05 -2.85
N SER A 100 13.82 -5.37 -2.74
CA SER A 100 14.36 -6.20 -1.66
C SER A 100 14.45 -5.49 -0.30
N GLU A 101 14.34 -4.16 -0.26
CA GLU A 101 14.41 -3.37 0.97
C GLU A 101 13.03 -3.16 1.60
N ILE A 102 11.96 -3.22 0.81
CA ILE A 102 10.58 -2.97 1.24
C ILE A 102 9.73 -4.23 1.18
N PHE A 103 8.68 -4.34 1.99
CA PHE A 103 7.76 -5.48 1.87
C PHE A 103 6.79 -5.29 0.70
N ASP A 104 6.62 -6.34 -0.09
CA ASP A 104 5.52 -6.40 -1.03
C ASP A 104 4.19 -6.47 -0.26
N PRO A 105 3.24 -5.54 -0.47
CA PRO A 105 1.90 -5.62 0.11
C PRO A 105 1.17 -6.97 -0.16
N PHE A 106 1.54 -7.71 -1.20
CA PHE A 106 1.00 -9.05 -1.47
C PHE A 106 1.62 -10.17 -0.62
N GLN A 107 2.78 -9.92 -0.01
CA GLN A 107 3.55 -10.90 0.76
C GLN A 107 3.61 -10.59 2.27
N VAL A 108 3.15 -9.42 2.71
CA VAL A 108 2.96 -9.14 4.14
C VAL A 108 1.99 -10.15 4.74
N VAL A 109 2.20 -10.51 6.00
CA VAL A 109 1.28 -11.35 6.78
C VAL A 109 0.49 -10.47 7.76
N ASP A 110 -0.81 -10.74 7.89
CA ASP A 110 -1.65 -10.02 8.83
C ASP A 110 -1.15 -10.22 10.27
N GLY A 111 -1.23 -9.14 11.06
CA GLY A 111 -0.69 -9.10 12.42
C GLY A 111 0.77 -8.67 12.50
N TRP A 112 1.54 -8.61 11.41
CA TRP A 112 2.91 -8.06 11.41
C TRP A 112 2.98 -6.61 11.85
N PHE A 113 1.95 -5.82 11.57
CA PHE A 113 1.89 -4.41 11.91
C PHE A 113 0.56 -4.08 12.57
N GLU A 114 0.59 -3.24 13.60
CA GLU A 114 -0.60 -2.77 14.29
C GLU A 114 -0.52 -1.27 14.62
N ILE A 115 -1.68 -0.66 14.82
CA ILE A 115 -1.80 0.72 15.30
C ILE A 115 -1.91 0.69 16.83
N LEU A 116 -1.08 1.49 17.49
CA LEU A 116 -1.19 1.71 18.93
C LEU A 116 -2.21 2.82 19.22
N LEU A 117 -3.14 2.58 20.15
CA LEU A 117 -4.04 3.61 20.67
C LEU A 117 -3.53 4.13 22.02
N PRO A 118 -3.66 5.44 22.32
CA PRO A 118 -4.28 6.49 21.49
C PRO A 118 -3.29 7.21 20.55
N SER A 119 -2.02 6.80 20.50
CA SER A 119 -0.98 7.53 19.75
C SER A 119 -1.13 7.48 18.23
N LEU A 120 -1.87 6.49 17.72
CA LEU A 120 -2.09 6.20 16.29
C LEU A 120 -0.80 5.86 15.52
N GLN A 121 0.25 5.50 16.24
CA GLN A 121 1.52 5.09 15.64
C GLN A 121 1.42 3.67 15.08
N LEU A 122 1.98 3.45 13.90
CA LEU A 122 2.10 2.12 13.31
C LEU A 122 3.42 1.47 13.77
N VAL A 123 3.33 0.30 14.38
CA VAL A 123 4.49 -0.46 14.87
C VAL A 123 4.53 -1.85 14.25
N ALA A 124 5.72 -2.43 14.20
CA ALA A 124 5.90 -3.86 13.93
C ALA A 124 5.63 -4.62 15.23
N THR A 125 4.99 -5.78 15.12
CA THR A 125 4.69 -6.65 16.27
C THR A 125 5.72 -7.77 16.39
N ASP A 126 5.64 -8.55 17.47
CA ASP A 126 6.45 -9.76 17.63
C ASP A 126 6.12 -10.88 16.64
N ALA A 127 5.00 -10.78 15.91
CA ALA A 127 4.64 -11.72 14.85
C ALA A 127 5.50 -11.58 13.59
N VAL A 128 6.25 -10.47 13.46
CA VAL A 128 7.28 -10.34 12.42
C VAL A 128 8.44 -11.28 12.77
N PRO A 129 8.84 -12.19 11.86
CA PRO A 129 10.00 -13.05 12.08
C PRO A 129 11.23 -12.23 12.47
N GLU A 130 12.00 -12.71 13.44
CA GLU A 130 13.12 -11.95 14.03
C GLU A 130 14.09 -11.40 12.96
N VAL A 131 14.43 -12.23 11.97
CA VAL A 131 15.29 -11.87 10.83
C VAL A 131 14.74 -10.74 9.94
N LEU A 132 13.44 -10.44 10.03
CA LEU A 132 12.76 -9.40 9.25
C LEU A 132 12.44 -8.14 10.06
N ARG A 133 12.66 -8.13 11.38
CA ARG A 133 12.24 -7.01 12.26
C ARG A 133 12.97 -5.70 11.94
N ASP A 134 14.26 -5.76 11.63
CA ASP A 134 15.02 -4.58 11.23
C ASP A 134 14.50 -4.00 9.91
N ARG A 135 14.17 -4.87 8.94
CA ARG A 135 13.53 -4.46 7.69
C ARG A 135 12.14 -3.85 7.94
N ALA A 136 11.34 -4.41 8.84
CA ALA A 136 10.04 -3.85 9.24
C ALA A 136 10.18 -2.44 9.81
N ASN A 137 11.11 -2.24 10.74
CA ASN A 137 11.38 -0.93 11.32
C ASN A 137 11.93 0.06 10.29
N PHE A 138 12.81 -0.40 9.40
CA PHE A 138 13.31 0.40 8.29
C PHE A 138 12.16 0.87 7.39
N VAL A 139 11.27 -0.02 6.95
CA VAL A 139 10.12 0.31 6.09
C VAL A 139 9.20 1.33 6.77
N LEU A 140 8.87 1.13 8.04
CA LEU A 140 8.01 2.06 8.80
C LEU A 140 8.59 3.48 8.84
N LYS A 141 9.90 3.61 9.01
CA LYS A 141 10.60 4.91 9.02
C LYS A 141 10.74 5.48 7.62
N ARG A 142 11.21 4.67 6.68
CA ARG A 142 11.60 5.10 5.32
C ARG A 142 10.40 5.50 4.47
N LEU A 143 9.26 4.84 4.66
CA LEU A 143 7.99 5.18 4.01
C LEU A 143 7.10 6.10 4.87
N HIS A 144 7.63 6.62 5.98
CA HIS A 144 6.93 7.57 6.86
C HIS A 144 5.57 7.04 7.37
N LEU A 145 5.50 5.73 7.65
CA LEU A 145 4.26 5.07 8.05
C LEU A 145 4.06 5.07 9.56
N ARG A 146 5.13 5.22 10.35
CA ARG A 146 5.04 5.17 11.81
C ARG A 146 4.25 6.34 12.38
N ASP A 147 4.80 7.54 12.24
CA ASP A 147 4.45 8.73 13.05
C ASP A 147 4.56 10.06 12.29
N ASP A 148 4.78 10.04 10.96
CA ASP A 148 4.77 11.26 10.16
C ASP A 148 3.40 11.95 10.23
N GLU A 149 3.37 13.27 10.44
CA GLU A 149 2.12 13.99 10.66
C GLU A 149 1.13 13.83 9.50
N ARG A 150 1.59 13.57 8.27
CA ARG A 150 0.69 13.32 7.13
C ARG A 150 -0.14 12.04 7.32
N VAL A 151 0.45 10.95 7.81
CA VAL A 151 -0.30 9.73 8.13
C VAL A 151 -1.06 9.87 9.44
N ILE A 152 -0.46 10.49 10.45
CA ILE A 152 -1.11 10.65 11.76
C ILE A 152 -2.36 11.51 11.65
N ARG A 153 -2.34 12.61 10.89
CA ARG A 153 -3.51 13.46 10.66
C ARG A 153 -4.66 12.68 10.02
N GLN A 154 -4.36 11.83 9.03
CA GLN A 154 -5.38 10.99 8.38
C GLN A 154 -5.95 9.96 9.35
N ARG A 155 -5.09 9.29 10.15
CA ARG A 155 -5.53 8.33 11.17
C ARG A 155 -6.38 8.98 12.24
N ARG A 156 -5.98 10.18 12.69
CA ARG A 156 -6.69 10.95 13.71
C ARG A 156 -8.10 11.28 13.25
N GLU A 157 -8.27 11.65 11.98
CA GLU A 157 -9.59 11.93 11.44
C GLU A 157 -10.49 10.67 11.40
N TRP A 158 -9.98 9.55 10.89
CA TRP A 158 -10.75 8.31 10.89
C TRP A 158 -11.12 7.83 12.29
N TYR A 159 -10.18 7.94 13.23
CA TYR A 159 -10.41 7.56 14.62
C TYR A 159 -11.41 8.50 15.30
N ARG A 160 -11.29 9.81 15.10
CA ARG A 160 -12.24 10.83 15.60
C ARG A 160 -13.66 10.54 15.12
N MET A 161 -13.85 10.35 13.81
CA MET A 161 -15.17 10.05 13.24
C MET A 161 -15.81 8.80 13.86
N TYR A 162 -15.00 7.77 14.16
CA TYR A 162 -15.48 6.60 14.91
C TYR A 162 -15.85 6.95 16.35
N GLN A 163 -14.97 7.66 17.07
CA GLN A 163 -15.21 8.05 18.48
C GLN A 163 -16.45 8.93 18.65
N GLU A 164 -16.75 9.78 17.66
CA GLU A 164 -17.92 10.67 17.65
C GLU A 164 -19.18 10.00 17.07
N GLY A 165 -19.10 8.72 16.67
CA GLY A 165 -20.25 7.98 16.14
C GLY A 165 -20.65 8.33 14.70
N GLU A 166 -19.83 9.11 13.99
CA GLU A 166 -20.01 9.39 12.56
C GLU A 166 -19.75 8.13 11.69
N LEU A 167 -18.94 7.19 12.20
CA LEU A 167 -18.65 5.91 11.55
C LEU A 167 -18.88 4.74 12.50
N THR A 168 -19.45 3.66 11.98
CA THR A 168 -19.46 2.36 12.68
C THR A 168 -18.08 1.71 12.61
N LEU A 169 -17.84 0.67 13.42
CA LEU A 169 -16.61 -0.12 13.33
C LEU A 169 -16.43 -0.76 11.93
N ASP A 170 -17.53 -1.18 11.28
CA ASP A 170 -17.53 -1.66 9.90
C ASP A 170 -17.21 -0.55 8.88
N GLY A 171 -17.71 0.66 9.10
CA GLY A 171 -17.35 1.83 8.28
C GLY A 171 -15.85 2.16 8.41
N LEU A 172 -15.34 2.12 9.64
CA LEU A 172 -13.92 2.33 9.92
C LEU A 172 -13.06 1.22 9.31
N SER A 173 -13.48 -0.05 9.36
CA SER A 173 -12.73 -1.15 8.78
C SER A 173 -12.57 -1.02 7.26
N LYS A 174 -13.54 -0.42 6.57
CA LYS A 174 -13.47 -0.12 5.13
C LYS A 174 -12.56 1.05 4.78
N LYS A 175 -12.28 1.96 5.72
CA LYS A 175 -11.52 3.20 5.47
C LYS A 175 -10.12 3.20 6.09
N ALA A 176 -9.95 2.57 7.23
CA ALA A 176 -8.69 2.43 7.93
C ALA A 176 -8.65 1.09 8.71
N PRO A 177 -8.53 -0.06 8.01
CA PRO A 177 -8.59 -1.40 8.62
C PRO A 177 -7.73 -1.58 9.87
N LEU A 178 -6.51 -1.03 9.88
CA LEU A 178 -5.59 -1.17 11.02
C LEU A 178 -6.03 -0.37 12.26
N ILE A 179 -6.78 0.72 12.09
CA ILE A 179 -7.36 1.45 13.22
C ILE A 179 -8.56 0.65 13.75
N ALA A 180 -9.41 0.12 12.87
CA ALA A 180 -10.53 -0.74 13.26
C ALA A 180 -10.06 -1.96 14.05
N ALA A 181 -8.97 -2.61 13.61
CA ALA A 181 -8.37 -3.74 14.34
C ALA A 181 -7.89 -3.33 15.74
N ALA A 182 -7.24 -2.17 15.88
CA ALA A 182 -6.81 -1.67 17.17
C ALA A 182 -7.98 -1.35 18.12
N VAL A 183 -9.06 -0.78 17.58
CA VAL A 183 -10.31 -0.53 18.31
C VAL A 183 -10.96 -1.83 18.77
N ALA A 184 -11.08 -2.83 17.88
CA ALA A 184 -11.65 -4.12 18.22
C ALA A 184 -10.88 -4.79 19.37
N LYS A 185 -9.54 -4.81 19.28
CA LYS A 185 -8.65 -5.30 20.34
C LYS A 185 -8.86 -4.56 21.67
N GLN A 186 -9.06 -3.25 21.63
CA GLN A 186 -9.33 -2.46 22.84
C GLN A 186 -10.69 -2.82 23.48
N LEU A 187 -11.73 -3.02 22.66
CA LEU A 187 -13.06 -3.40 23.13
C LEU A 187 -13.07 -4.81 23.73
N GLU A 188 -12.37 -5.76 23.11
CA GLU A 188 -12.21 -7.12 23.63
C GLU A 188 -11.51 -7.15 25.00
N ASN A 189 -10.52 -6.29 25.20
CA ASN A 189 -9.80 -6.19 26.49
C ASN A 189 -10.57 -5.43 27.58
N ALA A 190 -11.63 -4.70 27.20
CA ALA A 190 -12.44 -3.91 28.13
C ALA A 190 -13.72 -4.63 28.59
N GLY A 191 -14.10 -5.73 27.93
CA GLY A 191 -15.21 -6.61 28.31
C GLY A 191 -14.76 -7.77 29.18
#